data_AF-A0A8I3N0E9-F1
#
_entry.id   AF-A0A8I3N0E9-F1
#
_cell.length_a   1.000
_cell.length_b   1.000
_cell.length_c   1.000
_cell.angle_alpha   90.00
_cell.angle_beta   90.00
_cell.angle_gamma   90.00
#
_symmetry.space_group_name_H-M   'P 1'
#
loop_
_entity.id
_entity.type
_entity.pdbx_description
1 polymer ?
#
loop_
_entity_poly.entity_id
_entity_poly.type
_entity_poly.pdbx_seq_one_letter_code
_entity_poly.pdbx_strand_id
1 'polypeptide(L)'
;MARQHARTLWYDRPKYVFMEFCVEDSTDVHVLIEDHRIVFSCKNADGVELYNEIEFYAKVNSKDSQDKRSGRSITCFVRKWKEKVAWPRLTKEDIKPVWLSVDFDNWRDWEGDEEVELAQVEHYAELLKKVSTKRPPPGMDDLDDDSDSADATSTRELPQDRKSQIAFAVSLSKPHPILCPRASARRPSRSEYCPLRLSVAPRAVQRARVPASRETAAMAFRCQRDSYAREFTTTVVSCRPAELETEGSNGKKEVLSGFQVVLEDTLLFPEGGGQPDDHGTINGISVLRVTRRGAQADHFTQTPLAPGTEVQVRVDWERRFDHMQQHSGQHLITAVADHLFGLKTTSWELGRLRSVIELDSPSVTIEQVAAIEQSVNEKIRDRLPVNVRELSLDDPEVEQVRGRGLPDDHAGPIRVVTIENVDANMCCGTHVSNLSDLQVIKILGIEKGKKNKTNLAFLAGNRVLKWMERSHGTEKALTALLKCGVEDHVEAVKKLQNSTKLLQKNNLNLLRDLAVHVAHSLRNSPDWGGVVTLHRKEGDSEFMNIIANEIGSEETLLFLTVGDEKGAGLFLLAGPAEAVETLGPRVAEVLEGKGAGKKGRFQGKATKMSGRAEAQALLQDYISTQSAEE
;
A
#
# COMPACT_ATOMS: atom_id res chain seq x y z
N MET A 1 44.64 -22.93 -5.34
CA MET A 1 43.95 -23.53 -4.18
C MET A 1 42.46 -23.53 -4.47
N ALA A 2 41.69 -24.45 -3.85
CA ALA A 2 40.23 -24.39 -3.97
C ALA A 2 39.72 -23.23 -3.11
N ARG A 3 39.23 -22.16 -3.75
CA ARG A 3 38.60 -21.04 -3.05
C ARG A 3 37.24 -21.48 -2.53
N GLN A 4 36.98 -21.25 -1.26
CA GLN A 4 35.63 -21.44 -0.71
C GLN A 4 34.76 -20.23 -1.10
N HIS A 5 33.44 -20.39 -1.04
CA HIS A 5 32.49 -19.33 -1.36
C HIS A 5 31.78 -18.92 -0.07
N ALA A 6 31.62 -17.62 0.17
CA ALA A 6 30.72 -17.16 1.22
C ALA A 6 29.28 -17.54 0.86
N ARG A 7 28.45 -17.83 1.87
CA ARG A 7 27.00 -17.91 1.67
C ARG A 7 26.51 -16.51 1.29
N THR A 8 25.77 -16.40 0.20
CA THR A 8 25.19 -15.14 -0.26
C THR A 8 23.67 -15.23 -0.20
N LEU A 9 23.05 -14.25 0.47
CA LEU A 9 21.62 -13.99 0.41
C LEU A 9 21.37 -12.80 -0.53
N TRP A 10 20.22 -12.74 -1.21
CA TRP A 10 19.87 -11.60 -2.05
C TRP A 10 18.36 -11.37 -2.14
N TYR A 11 17.94 -10.12 -2.32
CA TYR A 11 16.55 -9.76 -2.58
C TYR A 11 16.42 -8.53 -3.49
N ASP A 12 15.26 -8.40 -4.13
CA ASP A 12 15.01 -7.35 -5.12
C ASP A 12 14.18 -6.17 -4.57
N ARG A 13 14.38 -4.99 -5.17
CA ARG A 13 13.61 -3.75 -4.93
C ARG A 13 13.50 -2.90 -6.21
N PRO A 14 12.61 -1.87 -6.26
CA PRO A 14 12.44 -1.06 -7.45
C PRO A 14 13.71 -0.37 -7.97
N LYS A 15 14.62 0.04 -7.08
CA LYS A 15 15.82 0.84 -7.44
C LYS A 15 17.16 0.12 -7.23
N TYR A 16 17.19 -0.88 -6.36
CA TYR A 16 18.40 -1.58 -5.96
C TYR A 16 18.16 -3.09 -5.92
N VAL A 17 19.21 -3.85 -6.19
CA VAL A 17 19.31 -5.26 -5.81
C VAL A 17 20.19 -5.33 -4.57
N PHE A 18 19.73 -6.04 -3.54
CA PHE A 18 20.46 -6.18 -2.29
C PHE A 18 21.11 -7.56 -2.24
N MET A 19 22.35 -7.61 -1.76
CA MET A 19 23.11 -8.84 -1.59
C MET A 19 23.83 -8.83 -0.26
N GLU A 20 23.75 -9.90 0.52
CA GLU A 20 24.48 -10.06 1.78
C GLU A 20 25.42 -11.25 1.70
N PHE A 21 26.73 -11.01 1.85
CA PHE A 21 27.72 -12.05 2.05
C PHE A 21 27.81 -12.34 3.55
N CYS A 22 27.30 -13.50 3.96
CA CYS A 22 27.21 -13.92 5.35
C CYS A 22 28.58 -14.46 5.84
N VAL A 23 29.44 -13.56 6.33
CA VAL A 23 30.75 -13.89 6.89
C VAL A 23 30.92 -13.13 8.21
N GLU A 24 31.00 -13.88 9.32
CA GLU A 24 31.26 -13.33 10.65
C GLU A 24 32.76 -13.00 10.82
N ASP A 25 33.06 -11.91 11.51
CA ASP A 25 34.41 -11.40 11.82
C ASP A 25 35.37 -11.35 10.61
N SER A 26 34.83 -10.95 9.45
CA SER A 26 35.55 -10.94 8.18
C SER A 26 36.72 -9.95 8.13
N THR A 27 37.88 -10.41 7.65
CA THR A 27 39.09 -9.62 7.42
C THR A 27 39.46 -9.59 5.92
N ASP A 28 40.41 -8.73 5.52
CA ASP A 28 40.85 -8.56 4.12
C ASP A 28 39.71 -8.36 3.09
N VAL A 29 38.62 -7.71 3.52
CA VAL A 29 37.39 -7.56 2.73
C VAL A 29 37.59 -6.65 1.52
N HIS A 30 37.56 -7.25 0.33
CA HIS A 30 37.56 -6.61 -0.97
C HIS A 30 36.19 -6.79 -1.65
N VAL A 31 35.63 -5.70 -2.16
CA VAL A 31 34.41 -5.68 -2.97
C VAL A 31 34.70 -4.88 -4.24
N LEU A 32 34.34 -5.41 -5.39
CA LEU A 32 34.44 -4.74 -6.69
C LEU A 32 33.10 -4.88 -7.42
N ILE A 33 32.40 -3.77 -7.62
CA ILE A 33 31.12 -3.72 -8.34
C ILE A 33 31.38 -3.09 -9.71
N GLU A 34 31.13 -3.86 -10.77
CA GLU A 34 31.18 -3.42 -12.16
C GLU A 34 29.75 -3.38 -12.74
N ASP A 35 29.56 -2.68 -13.86
CA ASP A 35 28.26 -2.50 -14.52
C ASP A 35 27.54 -3.81 -14.90
N HIS A 36 28.23 -4.96 -14.92
CA HIS A 36 27.68 -6.27 -15.28
C HIS A 36 28.07 -7.42 -14.33
N ARG A 37 28.91 -7.19 -13.30
CA ARG A 37 29.28 -8.22 -12.33
C ARG A 37 29.68 -7.64 -10.97
N ILE A 38 29.71 -8.48 -9.95
CA ILE A 38 30.34 -8.19 -8.66
C ILE A 38 31.33 -9.30 -8.30
N VAL A 39 32.50 -8.88 -7.82
CA VAL A 39 33.53 -9.75 -7.24
C VAL A 39 33.66 -9.40 -5.76
N PHE A 40 33.59 -10.43 -4.91
CA PHE A 40 33.74 -10.34 -3.46
C PHE A 40 34.84 -11.30 -3.00
N SER A 41 35.70 -10.84 -2.09
CA SER A 41 36.67 -11.71 -1.42
C SER A 41 36.99 -11.23 -0.02
N CYS A 42 37.19 -12.15 0.91
CA CYS A 42 37.62 -11.86 2.29
C CYS A 42 38.28 -13.10 2.92
N LYS A 43 38.71 -12.97 4.18
CA LYS A 43 39.02 -14.10 5.06
C LYS A 43 38.01 -14.16 6.21
N ASN A 44 37.60 -15.35 6.62
CA ASN A 44 36.80 -15.55 7.83
C ASN A 44 37.69 -15.55 9.10
N ALA A 45 37.08 -15.75 10.28
CA ALA A 45 37.79 -15.86 11.56
C ALA A 45 38.88 -16.97 11.60
N ASP A 46 38.70 -18.07 10.84
CA ASP A 46 39.70 -19.15 10.72
C ASP A 46 40.84 -18.83 9.74
N GLY A 47 40.84 -17.65 9.10
CA GLY A 47 41.81 -17.25 8.09
C GLY A 47 41.58 -17.86 6.70
N VAL A 48 40.44 -18.52 6.47
CA VAL A 48 40.10 -19.18 5.20
C VAL A 48 39.66 -18.13 4.17
N GLU A 49 40.30 -18.13 3.00
CA GLU A 49 39.96 -17.23 1.89
C GLU A 49 38.63 -17.64 1.23
N LEU A 50 37.67 -16.71 1.26
CA LEU A 50 36.38 -16.78 0.59
C LEU A 50 36.41 -15.92 -0.68
N TYR A 51 35.80 -16.41 -1.75
CA TYR A 51 35.66 -15.72 -3.03
C TYR A 51 34.29 -15.99 -3.65
N ASN A 52 33.63 -14.95 -4.15
CA ASN A 52 32.38 -15.04 -4.88
C ASN A 52 32.44 -14.12 -6.09
N GLU A 53 31.95 -14.59 -7.24
CA GLU A 53 31.82 -13.80 -8.46
C GLU A 53 30.44 -14.07 -9.08
N ILE A 54 29.74 -13.01 -9.45
CA ILE A 54 28.36 -13.05 -9.96
C ILE A 54 28.27 -12.12 -11.17
N GLU A 55 27.98 -12.68 -12.35
CA GLU A 55 27.48 -11.89 -13.49
C GLU A 55 25.98 -11.58 -13.29
N PHE A 56 25.62 -10.30 -13.37
CA PHE A 56 24.28 -9.81 -13.08
C PHE A 56 23.26 -10.10 -14.18
N TYR A 57 22.01 -10.36 -13.77
CA TYR A 57 20.86 -10.56 -14.66
C TYR A 57 20.65 -9.41 -15.67
N ALA A 58 20.82 -8.17 -15.22
CA ALA A 58 20.77 -6.99 -16.08
C ALA A 58 21.85 -5.98 -15.68
N LYS A 59 22.03 -4.93 -16.51
CA LYS A 59 23.01 -3.88 -16.25
C LYS A 59 22.72 -3.15 -14.92
N VAL A 60 23.78 -2.85 -14.18
CA VAL A 60 23.77 -2.03 -12.96
C VAL A 60 24.55 -0.74 -13.17
N ASN A 61 24.40 0.22 -12.26
CA ASN A 61 25.23 1.42 -12.20
C ASN A 61 26.27 1.23 -11.09
N SER A 62 27.50 0.89 -11.48
CA SER A 62 28.62 0.66 -10.56
C SER A 62 28.93 1.87 -9.66
N LYS A 63 28.78 3.10 -10.16
CA LYS A 63 29.15 4.33 -9.44
C LYS A 63 28.19 4.70 -8.31
N ASP A 64 26.92 4.38 -8.47
CA ASP A 64 25.87 4.61 -7.47
C ASP A 64 25.59 3.37 -6.59
N SER A 65 26.46 2.35 -6.69
CA SER A 65 26.41 1.13 -5.87
C SER A 65 27.41 1.20 -4.71
N GLN A 66 27.08 0.61 -3.55
CA GLN A 66 27.89 0.72 -2.32
C GLN A 66 27.92 -0.59 -1.53
N ASP A 67 28.98 -0.83 -0.74
CA ASP A 67 29.00 -1.86 0.31
C ASP A 67 28.92 -1.26 1.72
N LYS A 68 28.29 -1.98 2.64
CA LYS A 68 28.27 -1.70 4.08
C LYS A 68 28.72 -2.94 4.83
N ARG A 69 29.64 -2.75 5.77
CA ARG A 69 30.27 -3.82 6.55
C ARG A 69 29.67 -3.90 7.95
N SER A 70 29.50 -5.12 8.43
CA SER A 70 29.02 -5.49 9.76
C SER A 70 29.97 -6.55 10.33
N GLY A 71 30.02 -6.73 11.65
CA GLY A 71 30.76 -7.85 12.25
C GLY A 71 30.19 -9.24 11.90
N ARG A 72 29.01 -9.29 11.25
CA ARG A 72 28.31 -10.53 10.90
C ARG A 72 28.18 -10.78 9.39
N SER A 73 28.43 -9.76 8.56
CA SER A 73 28.15 -9.79 7.12
C SER A 73 28.66 -8.56 6.36
N ILE A 74 28.68 -8.66 5.03
CA ILE A 74 28.91 -7.54 4.12
C ILE A 74 27.69 -7.40 3.21
N THR A 75 26.98 -6.27 3.31
CA THR A 75 25.78 -5.97 2.52
C THR A 75 26.12 -5.05 1.36
N CYS A 76 25.85 -5.46 0.13
CA CYS A 76 26.01 -4.67 -1.09
C CYS A 76 24.65 -4.15 -1.58
N PHE A 77 24.63 -2.86 -1.94
CA PHE A 77 23.48 -2.10 -2.40
C PHE A 77 23.71 -1.76 -3.86
N VAL A 78 23.23 -2.62 -4.78
CA VAL A 78 23.58 -2.55 -6.20
C VAL A 78 22.52 -1.77 -6.96
N ARG A 79 22.85 -0.57 -7.46
CA ARG A 79 21.88 0.31 -8.15
C ARG A 79 21.53 -0.26 -9.52
N LYS A 80 20.25 -0.48 -9.80
CA LYS A 80 19.79 -0.94 -11.13
C LYS A 80 20.01 0.15 -12.19
N TRP A 81 20.42 -0.23 -13.40
CA TRP A 81 20.47 0.70 -14.54
C TRP A 81 19.06 1.04 -15.08
N LYS A 82 18.14 0.08 -15.00
CA LYS A 82 16.69 0.30 -15.19
C LYS A 82 15.99 0.15 -13.84
N GLU A 83 15.59 1.26 -13.25
CA GLU A 83 14.66 1.26 -12.11
C GLU A 83 13.31 0.67 -12.54
N LYS A 84 12.54 0.17 -11.58
CA LYS A 84 11.17 -0.35 -11.75
C LYS A 84 11.02 -1.60 -12.64
N VAL A 85 12.13 -2.28 -12.95
CA VAL A 85 12.13 -3.60 -13.61
C VAL A 85 12.52 -4.69 -12.60
N ALA A 86 11.67 -5.69 -12.38
CA ALA A 86 11.97 -6.80 -11.47
C ALA A 86 13.06 -7.72 -12.00
N TRP A 87 13.81 -8.32 -11.07
CA TRP A 87 14.84 -9.30 -11.37
C TRP A 87 14.34 -10.69 -10.91
N PRO A 88 13.89 -11.57 -11.83
CA PRO A 88 13.43 -12.91 -11.46
C PRO A 88 14.56 -13.81 -10.95
N ARG A 89 15.82 -13.42 -11.19
CA ARG A 89 17.03 -14.01 -10.63
C ARG A 89 18.13 -12.94 -10.52
N LEU A 90 19.13 -13.16 -9.67
CA LEU A 90 20.31 -12.30 -9.57
C LEU A 90 21.28 -12.48 -10.75
N THR A 91 21.39 -13.72 -11.23
CA THR A 91 22.40 -14.15 -12.21
C THR A 91 21.94 -13.93 -13.66
N LYS A 92 22.90 -13.58 -14.52
CA LYS A 92 22.74 -13.54 -15.98
C LYS A 92 22.20 -14.86 -16.52
N GLU A 93 22.90 -15.95 -16.22
CA GLU A 93 22.52 -17.32 -16.56
C GLU A 93 21.47 -17.87 -15.59
N ASP A 94 20.67 -18.82 -16.05
CA ASP A 94 19.62 -19.49 -15.27
C ASP A 94 20.18 -20.62 -14.37
N ILE A 95 21.46 -20.51 -14.00
CA ILE A 95 22.18 -21.44 -13.14
C ILE A 95 22.31 -20.80 -11.77
N LYS A 96 21.68 -21.39 -10.75
CA LYS A 96 21.76 -20.93 -9.35
C LYS A 96 22.93 -21.61 -8.62
N PRO A 97 24.00 -20.90 -8.22
CA PRO A 97 25.07 -21.48 -7.41
C PRO A 97 24.54 -21.95 -6.05
N VAL A 98 25.03 -23.09 -5.53
CA VAL A 98 24.57 -23.69 -4.27
C VAL A 98 24.73 -22.75 -3.06
N TRP A 99 25.73 -21.88 -3.09
CA TRP A 99 26.00 -20.89 -2.05
C TRP A 99 25.15 -19.61 -2.14
N LEU A 100 24.40 -19.41 -3.24
CA LEU A 100 23.53 -18.25 -3.46
C LEU A 100 22.06 -18.61 -3.19
N SER A 101 21.39 -17.87 -2.32
CA SER A 101 19.96 -18.06 -2.00
C SER A 101 19.18 -16.75 -1.99
N VAL A 102 17.88 -16.83 -2.25
CA VAL A 102 16.98 -15.71 -2.06
C VAL A 102 16.80 -15.49 -0.57
N ASP A 103 16.84 -14.23 -0.15
CA ASP A 103 16.45 -13.77 1.18
C ASP A 103 14.92 -13.62 1.20
N PHE A 104 14.22 -14.65 1.65
CA PHE A 104 12.75 -14.64 1.72
C PHE A 104 12.20 -13.74 2.84
N ASP A 105 12.98 -13.46 3.89
CA ASP A 105 12.55 -12.59 4.98
C ASP A 105 12.43 -11.14 4.49
N ASN A 106 13.41 -10.70 3.68
CA ASN A 106 13.40 -9.39 3.02
C ASN A 106 12.76 -9.39 1.62
N TRP A 107 12.45 -10.52 0.99
CA TRP A 107 11.79 -10.53 -0.33
C TRP A 107 10.41 -9.87 -0.28
N ARG A 108 10.07 -9.08 -1.30
CA ARG A 108 8.75 -8.47 -1.47
C ARG A 108 8.46 -8.38 -2.97
N ASP A 109 7.32 -8.90 -3.41
CA ASP A 109 6.87 -8.79 -4.80
C ASP A 109 6.29 -7.40 -5.02
N TRP A 110 7.16 -6.45 -5.37
CA TRP A 110 6.82 -5.03 -5.55
C TRP A 110 6.28 -4.70 -6.95
N GLU A 111 6.10 -5.70 -7.83
CA GLU A 111 5.51 -5.47 -9.16
C GLU A 111 4.04 -5.05 -9.05
N GLY A 112 3.78 -3.81 -9.46
CA GLY A 112 2.49 -3.17 -9.28
C GLY A 112 2.20 -2.66 -7.86
N ASP A 113 3.20 -2.50 -6.97
CA ASP A 113 3.06 -1.66 -5.77
C ASP A 113 2.85 -0.18 -6.15
N GLU A 114 3.30 0.25 -7.34
CA GLU A 114 3.15 1.64 -7.76
C GLU A 114 1.69 2.05 -8.02
N GLU A 115 0.82 1.13 -8.43
CA GLU A 115 -0.64 1.34 -8.46
C GLU A 115 -1.19 1.56 -7.04
N VAL A 116 -0.62 0.85 -6.06
CA VAL A 116 -1.01 0.93 -4.65
C VAL A 116 -0.57 2.25 -4.04
N GLU A 117 0.67 2.67 -4.30
CA GLU A 117 1.17 3.99 -3.89
C GLU A 117 0.41 5.12 -4.58
N LEU A 118 0.12 5.02 -5.89
CA LEU A 118 -0.69 6.05 -6.58
C LEU A 118 -2.10 6.12 -6.01
N ALA A 119 -2.80 4.99 -5.87
CA ALA A 119 -4.16 4.96 -5.31
C ALA A 119 -4.20 5.44 -3.85
N GLN A 120 -3.17 5.14 -3.04
CA GLN A 120 -3.05 5.68 -1.68
C GLN A 120 -2.75 7.18 -1.68
N VAL A 121 -1.87 7.68 -2.54
CA VAL A 121 -1.53 9.11 -2.66
C VAL A 121 -2.71 9.91 -3.20
N GLU A 122 -3.47 9.39 -4.17
CA GLU A 122 -4.71 10.00 -4.66
C GLU A 122 -5.78 10.03 -3.57
N HIS A 123 -5.96 8.93 -2.83
CA HIS A 123 -6.87 8.89 -1.67
C HIS A 123 -6.45 9.90 -0.59
N TYR A 124 -5.15 10.02 -0.30
CA TYR A 124 -4.63 11.02 0.64
C TYR A 124 -4.81 12.46 0.12
N ALA A 125 -4.60 12.70 -1.17
CA ALA A 125 -4.84 13.99 -1.81
C ALA A 125 -6.32 14.37 -1.82
N GLU A 126 -7.23 13.41 -2.00
CA GLU A 126 -8.66 13.61 -1.80
C GLU A 126 -9.00 13.93 -0.34
N LEU A 127 -8.42 13.22 0.65
CA LEU A 127 -8.62 13.52 2.06
C LEU A 127 -8.14 14.93 2.42
N LEU A 128 -6.97 15.34 1.92
CA LEU A 128 -6.44 16.71 2.10
C LEU A 128 -7.36 17.77 1.44
N LYS A 129 -7.88 17.52 0.23
CA LYS A 129 -8.90 18.39 -0.40
C LYS A 129 -10.21 18.46 0.41
N LYS A 130 -10.63 17.36 1.03
CA LYS A 130 -11.83 17.27 1.89
C LYS A 130 -11.64 17.96 3.25
N VAL A 131 -10.40 18.09 3.73
CA VAL A 131 -10.06 18.94 4.90
C VAL A 131 -10.00 20.42 4.49
N SER A 132 -9.41 20.74 3.34
CA SER A 132 -9.26 22.10 2.80
C SER A 132 -10.59 22.81 2.43
N THR A 133 -11.74 22.13 2.52
CA THR A 133 -13.05 22.64 2.09
C THR A 133 -14.00 23.00 3.24
N LYS A 134 -13.52 23.09 4.49
CA LYS A 134 -14.29 23.61 5.63
C LYS A 134 -13.78 24.96 6.16
N ARG A 135 -14.32 26.03 5.57
CA ARG A 135 -14.18 27.46 5.93
C ARG A 135 -12.76 28.06 5.72
N PRO A 136 -12.66 29.38 5.49
CA PRO A 136 -11.38 30.08 5.61
C PRO A 136 -10.88 30.03 7.07
N PRO A 137 -9.57 30.25 7.32
CA PRO A 137 -9.08 30.48 8.67
C PRO A 137 -9.76 31.73 9.28
N PRO A 138 -9.99 31.77 10.61
CA PRO A 138 -10.46 32.98 11.28
C PRO A 138 -9.45 34.13 11.13
N GLY A 139 -9.95 35.36 11.19
CA GLY A 139 -9.11 36.57 11.18
C GLY A 139 -8.24 36.67 12.42
N MET A 140 -7.17 37.46 12.37
CA MET A 140 -6.26 37.68 13.49
C MET A 140 -6.74 38.78 14.45
N ASP A 141 -8.05 39.07 14.44
CA ASP A 141 -8.69 40.16 15.21
C ASP A 141 -9.62 39.63 16.34
N ASP A 142 -9.87 38.31 16.42
CA ASP A 142 -10.79 37.68 17.40
C ASP A 142 -10.06 37.12 18.65
N LEU A 143 -8.91 37.67 19.06
CA LEU A 143 -8.06 37.11 20.15
C LEU A 143 -7.43 38.14 21.10
N ASP A 144 -8.16 39.21 21.45
CA ASP A 144 -7.82 40.11 22.57
C ASP A 144 -9.06 40.37 23.44
N ASP A 145 -9.17 39.67 24.59
CA ASP A 145 -9.34 40.27 25.93
C ASP A 145 -9.25 39.18 27.04
N ASP A 146 -9.58 39.51 28.29
CA ASP A 146 -9.64 38.67 29.49
C ASP A 146 -8.28 38.19 30.05
N SER A 147 -7.38 39.14 30.28
CA SER A 147 -6.46 39.06 31.42
C SER A 147 -6.91 39.99 32.55
N ASP A 148 -7.50 39.44 33.61
CA ASP A 148 -7.65 40.18 34.88
C ASP A 148 -7.51 39.27 36.11
N SER A 149 -7.35 39.87 37.30
CA SER A 149 -6.68 39.25 38.44
C SER A 149 -7.32 39.53 39.81
N ALA A 150 -7.08 38.59 40.73
CA ALA A 150 -7.10 38.75 42.19
C ALA A 150 -8.44 39.01 42.95
N ASP A 151 -8.93 37.92 43.54
CA ASP A 151 -9.14 37.76 45.01
C ASP A 151 -10.46 38.20 45.71
N ALA A 152 -10.68 37.59 46.90
CA ALA A 152 -11.49 37.97 48.07
C ALA A 152 -13.04 37.91 48.09
N THR A 153 -13.56 36.94 48.89
CA THR A 153 -14.78 37.00 49.77
C THR A 153 -16.18 37.17 49.11
N SER A 154 -17.23 36.38 49.40
CA SER A 154 -17.78 36.04 50.74
C SER A 154 -18.95 35.03 50.70
N THR A 155 -18.98 34.09 51.66
CA THR A 155 -20.15 33.42 52.33
C THR A 155 -21.37 32.82 51.59
N ARG A 156 -21.62 31.53 51.91
CA ARG A 156 -22.94 30.83 52.05
C ARG A 156 -23.73 30.51 50.75
N GLU A 157 -24.50 29.41 50.66
CA GLU A 157 -24.80 28.31 51.61
C GLU A 157 -25.01 26.95 50.89
N LEU A 158 -25.00 25.82 51.62
CA LEU A 158 -25.17 24.45 51.07
C LEU A 158 -26.63 23.99 51.08
N PRO A 159 -27.01 23.01 50.23
CA PRO A 159 -27.19 21.66 50.79
C PRO A 159 -26.43 20.51 50.09
N GLN A 160 -26.43 19.39 50.81
CA GLN A 160 -26.13 18.00 50.39
C GLN A 160 -27.01 17.57 49.18
N ASP A 161 -26.80 16.46 48.46
CA ASP A 161 -26.13 15.17 48.71
C ASP A 161 -25.82 14.54 47.31
N ARG A 162 -24.86 13.64 46.98
CA ARG A 162 -24.11 12.57 47.68
C ARG A 162 -22.67 12.41 47.13
N LYS A 163 -21.93 11.42 47.66
CA LYS A 163 -20.75 10.79 47.02
C LYS A 163 -20.97 9.28 46.85
N SER A 164 -20.44 8.71 45.77
CA SER A 164 -20.16 7.27 45.62
C SER A 164 -18.81 7.08 44.91
N GLN A 165 -17.80 6.62 45.63
CA GLN A 165 -16.57 6.03 45.08
C GLN A 165 -16.69 4.49 45.04
N ILE A 166 -15.59 3.78 44.79
CA ILE A 166 -15.39 2.31 44.65
C ILE A 166 -15.41 1.92 43.16
N ALA A 167 -14.28 1.88 42.43
CA ALA A 167 -13.01 1.14 42.57
C ALA A 167 -12.97 -0.09 41.64
N PHE A 168 -11.99 -0.12 40.73
CA PHE A 168 -11.75 -1.23 39.82
C PHE A 168 -11.06 -2.40 40.56
N ALA A 169 -11.75 -3.53 40.68
CA ALA A 169 -11.17 -4.76 41.21
C ALA A 169 -10.53 -5.59 40.08
N VAL A 170 -9.20 -5.66 40.06
CA VAL A 170 -8.46 -6.58 39.18
C VAL A 170 -8.57 -7.99 39.75
N SER A 171 -9.25 -8.90 39.04
CA SER A 171 -9.35 -10.32 39.42
C SER A 171 -8.36 -11.17 38.63
N LEU A 172 -7.25 -11.55 39.27
CA LEU A 172 -6.29 -12.51 38.74
C LEU A 172 -6.71 -13.93 39.15
N SER A 173 -7.27 -14.70 38.21
CA SER A 173 -7.48 -16.14 38.39
C SER A 173 -6.35 -16.95 37.73
N LYS A 174 -5.60 -17.72 38.53
CA LYS A 174 -4.63 -18.71 38.03
C LYS A 174 -5.34 -20.06 37.79
N PRO A 175 -4.87 -20.86 36.81
CA PRO A 175 -5.53 -22.13 36.45
C PRO A 175 -5.24 -23.24 37.45
N HIS A 176 -6.17 -24.18 37.60
CA HIS A 176 -5.94 -25.51 38.16
C HIS A 176 -6.72 -26.60 37.40
N PRO A 177 -6.28 -27.87 37.45
CA PRO A 177 -6.57 -28.85 36.40
C PRO A 177 -7.84 -29.67 36.65
N ILE A 178 -8.45 -30.16 35.56
CA ILE A 178 -9.50 -31.19 35.60
C ILE A 178 -8.95 -32.50 35.03
N LEU A 179 -9.18 -33.60 35.76
CA LEU A 179 -8.55 -34.89 35.51
C LEU A 179 -9.19 -35.65 34.33
N CYS A 180 -8.37 -36.47 33.66
CA CYS A 180 -8.82 -37.49 32.72
C CYS A 180 -9.16 -38.80 33.46
N PRO A 181 -10.40 -39.33 33.36
CA PRO A 181 -10.76 -40.62 33.97
C PRO A 181 -10.39 -41.81 33.05
N ARG A 182 -9.47 -42.67 33.51
CA ARG A 182 -9.28 -44.01 32.94
C ARG A 182 -10.17 -45.04 33.65
N ALA A 183 -11.07 -45.69 32.89
CA ALA A 183 -11.78 -46.92 33.28
C ALA A 183 -11.88 -47.80 32.03
N SER A 184 -11.03 -48.82 31.88
CA SER A 184 -11.17 -50.19 32.42
C SER A 184 -12.14 -51.07 31.62
N ALA A 185 -11.61 -52.14 31.01
CA ALA A 185 -12.31 -52.93 30.01
C ALA A 185 -13.23 -54.02 30.60
N ARG A 186 -14.31 -54.36 29.88
CA ARG A 186 -14.98 -55.67 29.93
C ARG A 186 -15.35 -56.15 28.52
N ARG A 187 -15.22 -57.46 28.28
CA ARG A 187 -15.75 -58.17 27.11
C ARG A 187 -17.20 -58.59 27.38
N PRO A 188 -18.02 -58.75 26.34
CA PRO A 188 -18.30 -60.10 25.78
C PRO A 188 -18.19 -60.06 24.23
N SER A 189 -18.15 -61.12 23.42
CA SER A 189 -17.96 -62.58 23.45
C SER A 189 -18.11 -63.03 21.97
N ARG A 190 -17.73 -64.26 21.57
CA ARG A 190 -18.09 -64.82 20.24
C ARG A 190 -19.64 -64.96 20.14
N SER A 191 -20.32 -64.98 18.99
CA SER A 191 -20.13 -65.64 17.68
C SER A 191 -20.99 -64.88 16.61
N GLU A 192 -21.07 -65.12 15.30
CA GLU A 192 -20.88 -66.32 14.44
C GLU A 192 -20.27 -66.00 13.05
N TYR A 193 -20.01 -67.04 12.24
CA TYR A 193 -19.54 -66.95 10.85
C TYR A 193 -20.68 -67.24 9.86
N CYS A 194 -20.78 -66.49 8.75
CA CYS A 194 -20.77 -67.06 7.39
C CYS A 194 -20.55 -65.98 6.31
N PRO A 195 -19.89 -66.28 5.16
CA PRO A 195 -19.53 -65.28 4.15
C PRO A 195 -20.44 -65.29 2.92
N LEU A 196 -20.47 -64.16 2.19
CA LEU A 196 -20.85 -64.12 0.78
C LEU A 196 -19.61 -63.98 -0.12
N ARG A 197 -19.70 -64.56 -1.32
CA ARG A 197 -18.54 -64.94 -2.14
C ARG A 197 -18.11 -63.82 -3.08
N LEU A 198 -16.80 -63.62 -3.24
CA LEU A 198 -16.27 -63.15 -4.52
C LEU A 198 -16.42 -64.26 -5.56
N SER A 199 -16.82 -63.90 -6.78
CA SER A 199 -16.67 -64.73 -7.97
C SER A 199 -15.96 -63.93 -9.05
N VAL A 200 -14.88 -64.51 -9.60
CA VAL A 200 -14.12 -63.94 -10.72
C VAL A 200 -14.21 -64.90 -11.89
N ALA A 201 -14.66 -64.42 -13.04
CA ALA A 201 -14.67 -65.15 -14.30
C ALA A 201 -14.32 -64.20 -15.47
N PRO A 202 -13.71 -64.67 -16.57
CA PRO A 202 -12.88 -63.80 -17.40
C PRO A 202 -13.51 -63.33 -18.73
N ARG A 203 -12.99 -62.18 -19.19
CA ARG A 203 -12.87 -61.68 -20.58
C ARG A 203 -13.86 -62.18 -21.65
N ALA A 204 -14.58 -61.22 -22.24
CA ALA A 204 -14.87 -61.19 -23.68
C ALA A 204 -14.38 -59.85 -24.27
N VAL A 205 -13.81 -59.86 -25.47
CA VAL A 205 -13.41 -58.65 -26.19
C VAL A 205 -14.38 -58.42 -27.35
N GLN A 206 -15.08 -57.29 -27.35
CA GLN A 206 -15.86 -56.83 -28.50
C GLN A 206 -15.48 -55.40 -28.85
N ARG A 207 -15.10 -55.17 -30.11
CA ARG A 207 -14.93 -53.82 -30.68
C ARG A 207 -16.32 -53.24 -30.96
N ALA A 208 -16.82 -52.38 -30.06
CA ALA A 208 -17.95 -51.53 -30.36
C ALA A 208 -17.56 -50.44 -31.37
N ARG A 209 -18.50 -50.01 -32.22
CA ARG A 209 -18.29 -48.94 -33.22
C ARG A 209 -18.34 -47.56 -32.54
N VAL A 210 -17.57 -46.61 -33.08
CA VAL A 210 -17.70 -45.18 -32.76
C VAL A 210 -19.10 -44.69 -33.17
N PRO A 211 -19.91 -44.13 -32.26
CA PRO A 211 -21.08 -43.34 -32.62
C PRO A 211 -20.63 -41.94 -33.06
N ALA A 212 -21.22 -41.40 -34.12
CA ALA A 212 -20.98 -40.02 -34.52
C ALA A 212 -21.68 -39.03 -33.57
N SER A 213 -21.12 -37.82 -33.47
CA SER A 213 -21.76 -36.57 -33.02
C SER A 213 -22.77 -36.68 -31.86
N ARG A 214 -22.31 -36.38 -30.64
CA ARG A 214 -23.17 -35.84 -29.58
C ARG A 214 -22.80 -34.38 -29.32
N GLU A 215 -23.72 -33.48 -29.65
CA GLU A 215 -23.75 -32.17 -29.02
C GLU A 215 -24.19 -32.35 -27.58
N THR A 216 -23.24 -32.33 -26.66
CA THR A 216 -23.49 -32.16 -25.21
C THR A 216 -22.62 -31.03 -24.71
N ALA A 217 -23.01 -29.79 -25.02
CA ALA A 217 -22.39 -28.61 -24.46
C ALA A 217 -22.58 -28.62 -22.92
N ALA A 218 -21.50 -28.85 -22.19
CA ALA A 218 -21.51 -28.74 -20.73
C ALA A 218 -21.58 -27.25 -20.34
N MET A 219 -22.79 -26.76 -20.07
CA MET A 219 -23.05 -25.32 -19.86
C MET A 219 -22.35 -24.72 -18.62
N ALA A 220 -21.83 -25.58 -17.74
CA ALA A 220 -20.88 -25.22 -16.68
C ALA A 220 -19.49 -25.81 -17.01
N PHE A 221 -18.44 -24.98 -17.00
CA PHE A 221 -17.05 -25.38 -17.21
C PHE A 221 -16.53 -26.27 -16.06
N ARG A 222 -15.43 -27.03 -16.28
CA ARG A 222 -14.84 -27.90 -15.25
C ARG A 222 -14.59 -27.17 -13.93
N CYS A 223 -14.11 -25.93 -13.97
CA CYS A 223 -13.88 -25.08 -12.80
C CYS A 223 -15.14 -24.73 -11.98
N GLN A 224 -16.32 -24.74 -12.61
CA GLN A 224 -17.59 -24.42 -11.96
C GLN A 224 -18.25 -25.66 -11.35
N ARG A 225 -18.03 -26.83 -11.95
CA ARG A 225 -18.41 -28.17 -11.43
C ARG A 225 -17.48 -28.64 -10.31
N ASP A 226 -16.20 -28.29 -10.39
CA ASP A 226 -15.17 -28.63 -9.41
C ASP A 226 -14.14 -27.47 -9.32
N SER A 227 -14.33 -26.59 -8.34
CA SER A 227 -13.44 -25.45 -8.11
C SER A 227 -12.11 -25.82 -7.44
N TYR A 228 -11.97 -27.05 -6.92
CA TYR A 228 -10.76 -27.54 -6.25
C TYR A 228 -9.82 -28.34 -7.17
N ALA A 229 -10.29 -28.74 -8.36
CA ALA A 229 -9.44 -29.27 -9.42
C ALA A 229 -8.27 -28.30 -9.72
N ARG A 230 -7.06 -28.86 -9.80
CA ARG A 230 -5.83 -28.10 -10.08
C ARG A 230 -5.21 -28.42 -11.44
N GLU A 231 -5.44 -29.63 -11.93
CA GLU A 231 -5.04 -30.09 -13.26
C GLU A 231 -6.23 -30.77 -13.95
N PHE A 232 -6.33 -30.64 -15.27
CA PHE A 232 -7.40 -31.23 -16.09
C PHE A 232 -6.91 -31.49 -17.51
N THR A 233 -7.30 -32.61 -18.12
CA THR A 233 -6.97 -32.95 -19.51
C THR A 233 -8.17 -32.69 -20.40
N THR A 234 -7.96 -32.03 -21.54
CA THR A 234 -9.01 -31.55 -22.46
C THR A 234 -8.47 -31.44 -23.89
N THR A 235 -9.34 -31.27 -24.88
CA THR A 235 -8.95 -31.15 -26.30
C THR A 235 -8.93 -29.69 -26.75
N VAL A 236 -7.94 -29.29 -27.57
CA VAL A 236 -7.95 -28.00 -28.26
C VAL A 236 -8.95 -28.04 -29.42
N VAL A 237 -10.02 -27.24 -29.34
CA VAL A 237 -11.06 -27.13 -30.37
C VAL A 237 -10.63 -26.18 -31.48
N SER A 238 -10.03 -25.04 -31.13
CA SER A 238 -9.48 -24.10 -32.12
C SER A 238 -8.36 -23.25 -31.54
N CYS A 239 -7.50 -22.73 -32.42
CA CYS A 239 -6.46 -21.76 -32.11
C CYS A 239 -6.37 -20.78 -33.29
N ARG A 240 -6.49 -19.48 -33.01
CA ARG A 240 -6.39 -18.40 -34.02
C ARG A 240 -5.43 -17.30 -33.55
N PRO A 241 -4.74 -16.60 -34.46
CA PRO A 241 -4.06 -15.36 -34.12
C PRO A 241 -5.01 -14.36 -33.46
N ALA A 242 -4.53 -13.66 -32.45
CA ALA A 242 -5.28 -12.68 -31.69
C ALA A 242 -4.34 -11.63 -31.09
N GLU A 243 -4.91 -10.53 -30.60
CA GLU A 243 -4.19 -9.49 -29.88
C GLU A 243 -4.86 -9.23 -28.54
N LEU A 244 -4.06 -8.92 -27.52
CA LEU A 244 -4.51 -8.59 -26.18
C LEU A 244 -4.03 -7.18 -25.83
N GLU A 245 -4.95 -6.28 -25.49
CA GLU A 245 -4.59 -5.02 -24.85
C GLU A 245 -4.16 -5.28 -23.40
N THR A 246 -2.98 -4.78 -23.04
CA THR A 246 -2.41 -4.83 -21.69
C THR A 246 -2.00 -3.42 -21.25
N GLU A 247 -2.04 -3.14 -19.95
CA GLU A 247 -1.56 -1.87 -19.40
C GLU A 247 -0.06 -1.99 -19.08
N GLY A 248 0.77 -1.31 -19.86
CA GLY A 248 2.22 -1.28 -19.66
C GLY A 248 2.62 -0.39 -18.48
N SER A 249 3.85 -0.55 -17.97
CA SER A 249 4.37 0.00 -16.70
C SER A 249 4.25 1.53 -16.51
N ASN A 250 3.86 2.26 -17.55
CA ASN A 250 3.76 3.73 -17.58
C ASN A 250 2.32 4.21 -17.79
N GLY A 251 1.31 3.36 -17.56
CA GLY A 251 -0.11 3.68 -17.81
C GLY A 251 -0.47 3.84 -19.30
N LYS A 252 0.36 3.27 -20.20
CA LYS A 252 0.10 3.24 -21.64
C LYS A 252 -0.42 1.85 -22.03
N LYS A 253 -1.42 1.80 -22.91
CA LYS A 253 -1.83 0.55 -23.55
C LYS A 253 -0.70 0.02 -24.43
N GLU A 254 -0.32 -1.23 -24.20
CA GLU A 254 0.53 -2.02 -25.07
C GLU A 254 -0.30 -3.16 -25.66
N VAL A 255 -0.12 -3.44 -26.95
CA VAL A 255 -0.86 -4.48 -27.67
C VAL A 255 0.06 -5.68 -27.84
N LEU A 256 -0.32 -6.80 -27.23
CA LEU A 256 0.43 -8.04 -27.26
C LEU A 256 -0.17 -8.98 -28.31
N SER A 257 0.56 -9.25 -29.38
CA SER A 257 0.17 -10.26 -30.38
C SER A 257 0.39 -11.68 -29.84
N GLY A 258 -0.52 -12.59 -30.16
CA GLY A 258 -0.49 -13.98 -29.71
C GLY A 258 -1.62 -14.81 -30.32
N PHE A 259 -2.18 -15.73 -29.54
CA PHE A 259 -3.16 -16.71 -29.99
C PHE A 259 -4.30 -16.86 -28.98
N GLN A 260 -5.52 -16.87 -29.51
CA GLN A 260 -6.73 -17.19 -28.77
C GLN A 260 -7.08 -18.66 -29.00
N VAL A 261 -7.13 -19.42 -27.92
CA VAL A 261 -7.29 -20.87 -27.89
C VAL A 261 -8.61 -21.23 -27.23
N VAL A 262 -9.44 -22.01 -27.91
CA VAL A 262 -10.69 -22.56 -27.38
C VAL A 262 -10.48 -24.04 -27.07
N LEU A 263 -10.87 -24.45 -25.86
CA LEU A 263 -10.80 -25.83 -25.38
C LEU A 263 -12.21 -26.45 -25.35
N GLU A 264 -12.29 -27.78 -25.39
CA GLU A 264 -13.55 -28.53 -25.34
C GLU A 264 -14.30 -28.35 -24.01
N ASP A 265 -13.54 -28.33 -22.92
CA ASP A 265 -13.92 -27.94 -21.56
C ASP A 265 -12.68 -27.27 -20.91
N THR A 266 -12.86 -26.37 -19.94
CA THR A 266 -11.73 -25.65 -19.31
C THR A 266 -11.74 -25.69 -17.78
N LEU A 267 -10.53 -25.80 -17.23
CA LEU A 267 -10.27 -25.65 -15.81
C LEU A 267 -9.97 -24.20 -15.40
N LEU A 268 -9.73 -23.28 -16.34
CA LEU A 268 -9.53 -21.86 -16.00
C LEU A 268 -10.88 -21.15 -16.04
N PHE A 269 -11.26 -20.45 -14.97
CA PHE A 269 -12.50 -19.67 -14.94
C PHE A 269 -12.36 -18.46 -15.87
N PRO A 270 -13.22 -18.29 -16.90
CA PRO A 270 -13.28 -17.05 -17.65
C PRO A 270 -13.93 -15.96 -16.80
N GLU A 271 -13.51 -14.70 -16.99
CA GLU A 271 -14.08 -13.55 -16.29
C GLU A 271 -15.63 -13.57 -16.29
N GLY A 272 -16.26 -13.39 -15.12
CA GLY A 272 -17.69 -13.66 -15.01
C GLY A 272 -18.34 -13.30 -13.68
N GLY A 273 -19.54 -12.72 -13.73
CA GLY A 273 -20.37 -12.39 -12.56
C GLY A 273 -19.86 -11.26 -11.66
N GLY A 274 -18.63 -10.76 -11.88
CA GLY A 274 -17.90 -9.85 -10.99
C GLY A 274 -16.62 -10.48 -10.41
N GLN A 275 -16.39 -11.78 -10.64
CA GLN A 275 -15.13 -12.45 -10.33
C GLN A 275 -14.15 -12.32 -11.52
N PRO A 276 -12.87 -11.97 -11.27
CA PRO A 276 -11.82 -12.00 -12.28
C PRO A 276 -11.53 -13.42 -12.80
N ASP A 277 -10.85 -13.49 -13.94
CA ASP A 277 -10.44 -14.74 -14.58
C ASP A 277 -9.31 -15.46 -13.82
N ASP A 278 -9.13 -16.76 -14.07
CA ASP A 278 -7.97 -17.50 -13.59
C ASP A 278 -6.80 -17.42 -14.57
N HIS A 279 -5.59 -17.33 -14.01
CA HIS A 279 -4.35 -17.58 -14.75
C HIS A 279 -3.95 -19.06 -14.65
N GLY A 280 -3.02 -19.50 -15.48
CA GLY A 280 -2.55 -20.88 -15.46
C GLY A 280 -1.68 -21.23 -16.66
N THR A 281 -1.57 -22.51 -16.96
CA THR A 281 -0.85 -23.02 -18.14
C THR A 281 -1.64 -24.07 -18.90
N ILE A 282 -1.35 -24.21 -20.20
CA ILE A 282 -1.83 -25.28 -21.07
C ILE A 282 -0.60 -25.96 -21.68
N ASN A 283 -0.33 -27.23 -21.36
CA ASN A 283 0.94 -27.92 -21.65
C ASN A 283 2.20 -27.10 -21.28
N GLY A 284 2.12 -26.32 -20.19
CA GLY A 284 3.20 -25.44 -19.72
C GLY A 284 3.29 -24.08 -20.41
N ILE A 285 2.52 -23.83 -21.48
CA ILE A 285 2.39 -22.50 -22.10
C ILE A 285 1.54 -21.62 -21.19
N SER A 286 2.04 -20.44 -20.82
CA SER A 286 1.32 -19.49 -19.96
C SER A 286 0.05 -18.94 -20.63
N VAL A 287 -1.05 -18.93 -19.86
CA VAL A 287 -2.31 -18.27 -20.22
C VAL A 287 -2.36 -16.92 -19.52
N LEU A 288 -2.46 -15.84 -20.30
CA LEU A 288 -2.36 -14.46 -19.80
C LEU A 288 -3.72 -13.79 -19.54
N ARG A 289 -4.80 -14.32 -20.12
CA ARG A 289 -6.18 -13.92 -19.85
C ARG A 289 -7.15 -15.03 -20.29
N VAL A 290 -8.29 -15.17 -19.61
CA VAL A 290 -9.39 -16.03 -20.03
C VAL A 290 -10.70 -15.24 -20.06
N THR A 291 -11.26 -15.04 -21.26
CA THR A 291 -12.49 -14.26 -21.46
C THR A 291 -13.66 -15.16 -21.85
N ARG A 292 -14.90 -14.76 -21.51
CA ARG A 292 -16.11 -15.53 -21.84
C ARG A 292 -16.71 -15.08 -23.16
N ARG A 293 -16.98 -16.02 -24.07
CA ARG A 293 -17.71 -15.80 -25.32
C ARG A 293 -18.95 -16.71 -25.38
N GLY A 294 -20.03 -16.27 -24.73
CA GLY A 294 -21.26 -17.05 -24.58
C GLY A 294 -21.03 -18.34 -23.79
N ALA A 295 -21.14 -19.50 -24.45
CA ALA A 295 -20.85 -20.81 -23.88
C ALA A 295 -19.35 -21.22 -23.95
N GLN A 296 -18.49 -20.44 -24.61
CA GLN A 296 -17.07 -20.76 -24.78
C GLN A 296 -16.17 -19.91 -23.86
N ALA A 297 -15.00 -20.46 -23.53
CA ALA A 297 -13.90 -19.74 -22.88
C ALA A 297 -12.74 -19.56 -23.85
N ASP A 298 -12.36 -18.30 -24.08
CA ASP A 298 -11.26 -17.88 -24.93
C ASP A 298 -9.99 -17.70 -24.08
N HIS A 299 -8.96 -18.51 -24.30
CA HIS A 299 -7.69 -18.46 -23.56
C HIS A 299 -6.64 -17.72 -24.39
N PHE A 300 -6.08 -16.62 -23.89
CA PHE A 300 -5.00 -15.92 -24.58
C PHE A 300 -3.63 -16.48 -24.20
N THR A 301 -2.83 -16.85 -25.21
CA THR A 301 -1.51 -17.49 -25.07
C THR A 301 -0.52 -16.88 -26.08
N GLN A 302 0.78 -16.84 -25.76
CA GLN A 302 1.80 -16.34 -26.70
C GLN A 302 2.29 -17.41 -27.71
N THR A 303 2.00 -18.69 -27.48
CA THR A 303 2.45 -19.82 -28.32
C THR A 303 1.23 -20.58 -28.85
N PRO A 304 1.17 -20.91 -30.15
CA PRO A 304 0.00 -21.55 -30.73
C PRO A 304 -0.14 -23.00 -30.29
N LEU A 305 -1.37 -23.47 -30.20
CA LEU A 305 -1.73 -24.85 -29.86
C LEU A 305 -2.51 -25.49 -31.01
N ALA A 306 -2.09 -26.67 -31.47
CA ALA A 306 -2.69 -27.30 -32.65
C ALA A 306 -4.10 -27.87 -32.34
N PRO A 307 -5.15 -27.51 -33.10
CA PRO A 307 -6.48 -28.10 -32.93
C PRO A 307 -6.48 -29.63 -33.05
N GLY A 308 -7.32 -30.29 -32.26
CA GLY A 308 -7.36 -31.75 -32.11
C GLY A 308 -6.29 -32.33 -31.19
N THR A 309 -5.42 -31.51 -30.59
CA THR A 309 -4.40 -31.97 -29.62
C THR A 309 -4.99 -32.09 -28.23
N GLU A 310 -4.68 -33.18 -27.53
CA GLU A 310 -4.94 -33.35 -26.10
C GLU A 310 -3.93 -32.50 -25.28
N VAL A 311 -4.44 -31.72 -24.33
CA VAL A 311 -3.63 -30.80 -23.52
C VAL A 311 -3.97 -30.91 -22.04
N GLN A 312 -2.95 -30.82 -21.19
CA GLN A 312 -3.11 -30.68 -19.75
C GLN A 312 -3.16 -29.18 -19.39
N VAL A 313 -4.29 -28.76 -18.83
CA VAL A 313 -4.49 -27.45 -18.21
C VAL A 313 -4.10 -27.53 -16.74
N ARG A 314 -3.38 -26.53 -16.23
CA ARG A 314 -3.10 -26.35 -14.79
C ARG A 314 -3.47 -24.93 -14.36
N VAL A 315 -4.17 -24.78 -13.24
CA VAL A 315 -4.56 -23.47 -12.71
C VAL A 315 -3.48 -22.88 -11.80
N ASP A 316 -3.33 -21.56 -11.79
CA ASP A 316 -2.69 -20.86 -10.68
C ASP A 316 -3.56 -21.05 -9.42
N TRP A 317 -3.12 -21.93 -8.54
CA TRP A 317 -3.87 -22.27 -7.33
C TRP A 317 -3.91 -21.13 -6.30
N GLU A 318 -2.91 -20.26 -6.22
CA GLU A 318 -2.98 -19.15 -5.26
C GLU A 318 -4.02 -18.12 -5.71
N ARG A 319 -4.02 -17.74 -6.99
CA ARG A 319 -5.05 -16.85 -7.58
C ARG A 319 -6.44 -17.47 -7.48
N ARG A 320 -6.61 -18.74 -7.89
CA ARG A 320 -7.90 -19.45 -7.81
C ARG A 320 -8.44 -19.49 -6.37
N PHE A 321 -7.61 -19.88 -5.41
CA PHE A 321 -8.05 -20.04 -4.02
C PHE A 321 -8.34 -18.68 -3.37
N ASP A 322 -7.56 -17.64 -3.68
CA ASP A 322 -7.90 -16.26 -3.29
C ASP A 322 -9.25 -15.81 -3.85
N HIS A 323 -9.51 -16.03 -5.15
CA HIS A 323 -10.80 -15.70 -5.77
C HIS A 323 -11.96 -16.46 -5.11
N MET A 324 -11.80 -17.77 -4.83
CA MET A 324 -12.77 -18.56 -4.07
C MET A 324 -13.03 -17.99 -2.67
N GLN A 325 -11.97 -17.55 -1.97
CA GLN A 325 -12.07 -16.92 -0.65
C GLN A 325 -12.82 -15.58 -0.72
N GLN A 326 -12.43 -14.66 -1.61
CA GLN A 326 -13.08 -13.34 -1.70
C GLN A 326 -14.54 -13.44 -2.13
N HIS A 327 -14.86 -14.31 -3.11
CA HIS A 327 -16.22 -14.46 -3.63
C HIS A 327 -17.16 -15.12 -2.62
N SER A 328 -16.73 -16.18 -1.96
CA SER A 328 -17.57 -16.84 -0.93
C SER A 328 -17.68 -16.00 0.34
N GLY A 329 -16.65 -15.19 0.65
CA GLY A 329 -16.71 -14.13 1.66
C GLY A 329 -17.73 -13.04 1.32
N GLN A 330 -17.81 -12.61 0.05
CA GLN A 330 -18.83 -11.66 -0.41
C GLN A 330 -20.24 -12.19 -0.14
N HIS A 331 -20.55 -13.42 -0.56
CA HIS A 331 -21.86 -14.03 -0.29
C HIS A 331 -22.17 -14.08 1.21
N LEU A 332 -21.22 -14.50 2.05
CA LEU A 332 -21.40 -14.59 3.50
C LEU A 332 -21.69 -13.23 4.15
N ILE A 333 -20.98 -12.17 3.76
CA ILE A 333 -21.23 -10.80 4.24
C ILE A 333 -22.60 -10.29 3.73
N THR A 334 -22.89 -10.47 2.44
CA THR A 334 -24.15 -10.08 1.79
C THR A 334 -25.38 -10.80 2.37
N ALA A 335 -25.22 -12.01 2.90
CA ALA A 335 -26.24 -12.72 3.68
C ALA A 335 -26.41 -12.13 5.09
N VAL A 336 -25.32 -12.03 5.86
CA VAL A 336 -25.35 -11.59 7.27
C VAL A 336 -25.80 -10.13 7.40
N ALA A 337 -25.38 -9.24 6.51
CA ALA A 337 -25.82 -7.83 6.52
C ALA A 337 -27.33 -7.69 6.24
N ASP A 338 -27.90 -8.56 5.42
CA ASP A 338 -29.33 -8.61 5.13
C ASP A 338 -30.11 -9.22 6.33
N HIS A 339 -29.64 -10.34 6.87
CA HIS A 339 -30.32 -11.04 7.96
C HIS A 339 -30.29 -10.29 9.31
N LEU A 340 -29.22 -9.56 9.62
CA LEU A 340 -29.13 -8.78 10.86
C LEU A 340 -29.79 -7.41 10.77
N PHE A 341 -29.73 -6.75 9.60
CA PHE A 341 -30.03 -5.31 9.47
C PHE A 341 -30.83 -4.91 8.22
N GLY A 342 -31.26 -5.87 7.39
CA GLY A 342 -31.99 -5.61 6.14
C GLY A 342 -31.17 -4.95 5.03
N LEU A 343 -29.83 -4.91 5.17
CA LEU A 343 -28.94 -4.18 4.28
C LEU A 343 -28.73 -4.92 2.95
N LYS A 344 -29.60 -4.63 1.97
CA LYS A 344 -29.55 -5.21 0.62
C LYS A 344 -28.27 -4.81 -0.13
N THR A 345 -27.64 -5.76 -0.81
CA THR A 345 -26.47 -5.51 -1.68
C THR A 345 -26.90 -5.07 -3.08
N THR A 346 -26.30 -3.98 -3.59
CA THR A 346 -26.66 -3.37 -4.89
C THR A 346 -25.56 -3.36 -5.93
N SER A 347 -24.31 -3.52 -5.54
CA SER A 347 -23.20 -3.95 -6.40
C SER A 347 -22.09 -4.55 -5.54
N TRP A 348 -21.14 -5.24 -6.15
CA TRP A 348 -19.92 -5.72 -5.49
C TRP A 348 -18.79 -5.86 -6.50
N GLU A 349 -17.55 -5.89 -6.00
CA GLU A 349 -16.32 -5.94 -6.80
C GLU A 349 -15.25 -6.76 -6.06
N LEU A 350 -14.57 -7.67 -6.75
CA LEU A 350 -13.46 -8.45 -6.20
C LEU A 350 -12.11 -7.92 -6.75
N GLY A 351 -11.78 -6.68 -6.38
CA GLY A 351 -10.58 -5.98 -6.83
C GLY A 351 -9.25 -6.66 -6.40
N ARG A 352 -8.15 -6.29 -7.07
CA ARG A 352 -6.80 -6.89 -6.91
C ARG A 352 -6.30 -6.93 -5.45
N LEU A 353 -6.53 -5.85 -4.69
CA LEU A 353 -6.04 -5.72 -3.31
C LEU A 353 -7.12 -6.01 -2.27
N ARG A 354 -8.33 -5.48 -2.48
CA ARG A 354 -9.47 -5.53 -1.56
C ARG A 354 -10.76 -5.74 -2.33
N SER A 355 -11.75 -6.32 -1.66
CA SER A 355 -13.08 -6.52 -2.21
C SER A 355 -14.05 -5.50 -1.61
N VAL A 356 -15.11 -5.17 -2.34
CA VAL A 356 -16.08 -4.12 -1.96
C VAL A 356 -17.51 -4.62 -2.17
N ILE A 357 -18.39 -4.29 -1.23
CA ILE A 357 -19.84 -4.55 -1.30
C ILE A 357 -20.59 -3.23 -1.12
N GLU A 358 -21.35 -2.80 -2.13
CA GLU A 358 -22.22 -1.63 -2.04
C GLU A 358 -23.58 -2.02 -1.46
N LEU A 359 -23.92 -1.45 -0.31
CA LEU A 359 -25.19 -1.65 0.40
C LEU A 359 -26.16 -0.50 0.13
N ASP A 360 -27.45 -0.82 0.01
CA ASP A 360 -28.55 0.13 -0.28
C ASP A 360 -28.96 0.93 0.97
N SER A 361 -27.99 1.55 1.64
CA SER A 361 -28.21 2.41 2.80
C SER A 361 -27.31 3.64 2.72
N PRO A 362 -27.82 4.85 3.05
CA PRO A 362 -27.01 6.06 3.20
C PRO A 362 -26.21 6.09 4.51
N SER A 363 -26.48 5.16 5.43
CA SER A 363 -25.94 5.13 6.78
C SER A 363 -25.83 3.69 7.27
N VAL A 364 -24.60 3.15 7.28
CA VAL A 364 -24.25 1.96 8.05
C VAL A 364 -23.37 2.42 9.20
N THR A 365 -23.60 1.93 10.42
CA THR A 365 -22.83 2.35 11.61
C THR A 365 -21.62 1.43 11.84
N ILE A 366 -20.67 1.89 12.67
CA ILE A 366 -19.48 1.10 13.02
C ILE A 366 -19.88 -0.14 13.82
N GLU A 367 -20.91 -0.03 14.66
CA GLU A 367 -21.47 -1.11 15.46
C GLU A 367 -22.15 -2.17 14.58
N GLN A 368 -22.87 -1.74 13.53
CA GLN A 368 -23.42 -2.67 12.53
C GLN A 368 -22.30 -3.42 11.78
N VAL A 369 -21.24 -2.73 11.38
CA VAL A 369 -20.07 -3.36 10.74
C VAL A 369 -19.38 -4.35 11.68
N ALA A 370 -19.20 -4.01 12.96
CA ALA A 370 -18.63 -4.91 13.95
C ALA A 370 -19.50 -6.16 14.18
N ALA A 371 -20.83 -6.01 14.25
CA ALA A 371 -21.75 -7.13 14.39
C ALA A 371 -21.77 -8.05 13.15
N ILE A 372 -21.69 -7.48 11.94
CA ILE A 372 -21.52 -8.24 10.70
C ILE A 372 -20.19 -9.00 10.73
N GLU A 373 -19.07 -8.33 11.01
CA GLU A 373 -17.74 -8.95 11.08
C GLU A 373 -17.69 -10.08 12.12
N GLN A 374 -18.28 -9.88 13.29
CA GLN A 374 -18.38 -10.93 14.30
C GLN A 374 -19.15 -12.14 13.75
N SER A 375 -20.36 -11.94 13.24
CA SER A 375 -21.25 -13.05 12.85
C SER A 375 -20.77 -13.81 11.62
N VAL A 376 -20.11 -13.16 10.65
CA VAL A 376 -19.48 -13.90 9.53
C VAL A 376 -18.31 -14.77 10.03
N ASN A 377 -17.51 -14.27 10.98
CA ASN A 377 -16.40 -15.04 11.55
C ASN A 377 -16.86 -16.15 12.52
N GLU A 378 -18.04 -16.01 13.14
CA GLU A 378 -18.70 -17.11 13.87
C GLU A 378 -19.07 -18.24 12.90
N LYS A 379 -19.75 -17.93 11.79
CA LYS A 379 -20.13 -18.90 10.76
C LYS A 379 -18.94 -19.60 10.09
N ILE A 380 -17.79 -18.92 9.98
CA ILE A 380 -16.51 -19.51 9.57
C ILE A 380 -16.01 -20.55 10.60
N ARG A 381 -16.11 -20.26 11.91
CA ARG A 381 -15.73 -21.18 12.99
C ARG A 381 -16.70 -22.36 13.14
N ASP A 382 -17.96 -22.18 12.79
CA ASP A 382 -18.97 -23.25 12.73
C ASP A 382 -18.63 -24.29 11.64
N ARG A 383 -17.81 -23.93 10.65
CA ARG A 383 -17.40 -24.76 9.49
C ARG A 383 -18.60 -25.19 8.64
N LEU A 384 -19.50 -24.24 8.32
CA LEU A 384 -20.69 -24.53 7.53
C LEU A 384 -20.32 -24.95 6.10
N PRO A 385 -20.92 -26.04 5.56
CA PRO A 385 -20.74 -26.42 4.17
C PRO A 385 -21.22 -25.36 3.18
N VAL A 386 -20.56 -25.31 2.03
CA VAL A 386 -20.96 -24.50 0.87
C VAL A 386 -21.17 -25.45 -0.30
N ASN A 387 -22.43 -25.62 -0.68
CA ASN A 387 -22.87 -26.59 -1.67
C ASN A 387 -23.21 -25.91 -2.99
N VAL A 388 -22.92 -26.59 -4.11
CA VAL A 388 -23.29 -26.14 -5.45
C VAL A 388 -24.31 -27.11 -6.02
N ARG A 389 -25.44 -26.60 -6.51
CA ARG A 389 -26.49 -27.35 -7.21
C ARG A 389 -26.73 -26.76 -8.59
N GLU A 390 -27.08 -27.61 -9.54
CA GLU A 390 -27.64 -27.21 -10.83
C GLU A 390 -29.14 -27.56 -10.78
N LEU A 391 -30.01 -26.56 -10.89
CA LEU A 391 -31.48 -26.70 -10.92
C LEU A 391 -31.99 -26.50 -12.35
N SER A 392 -33.13 -27.10 -12.70
CA SER A 392 -33.79 -26.79 -13.97
C SER A 392 -34.58 -25.47 -13.88
N LEU A 393 -34.91 -24.88 -15.04
CA LEU A 393 -35.63 -23.60 -15.13
C LEU A 393 -37.06 -23.65 -14.57
N ASP A 394 -37.61 -24.86 -14.43
CA ASP A 394 -38.94 -25.19 -13.91
C ASP A 394 -38.94 -25.72 -12.45
N ASP A 395 -37.79 -25.72 -11.78
CA ASP A 395 -37.66 -26.14 -10.38
C ASP A 395 -38.23 -25.06 -9.43
N PRO A 396 -39.24 -25.37 -8.57
CA PRO A 396 -39.86 -24.39 -7.66
C PRO A 396 -38.94 -23.91 -6.53
N GLU A 397 -37.75 -24.50 -6.34
CA GLU A 397 -36.73 -23.89 -5.48
C GLU A 397 -36.17 -22.58 -6.08
N VAL A 398 -36.22 -22.39 -7.40
CA VAL A 398 -35.66 -21.22 -8.09
C VAL A 398 -36.29 -19.90 -7.63
N GLU A 399 -37.60 -19.87 -7.39
CA GLU A 399 -38.31 -18.68 -6.89
C GLU A 399 -37.89 -18.29 -5.46
N GLN A 400 -37.24 -19.20 -4.72
CA GLN A 400 -36.77 -19.00 -3.35
C GLN A 400 -35.29 -18.63 -3.29
N VAL A 401 -34.57 -18.70 -4.40
CA VAL A 401 -33.13 -18.41 -4.50
C VAL A 401 -32.89 -16.92 -4.77
N ARG A 402 -31.97 -16.32 -4.02
CA ARG A 402 -31.60 -14.91 -4.14
C ARG A 402 -30.86 -14.64 -5.46
N GLY A 403 -31.29 -13.62 -6.20
CA GLY A 403 -30.66 -13.25 -7.47
C GLY A 403 -31.31 -12.02 -8.11
N ARG A 404 -30.90 -11.69 -9.35
CA ARG A 404 -31.45 -10.56 -10.13
C ARG A 404 -32.33 -10.99 -11.29
N GLY A 405 -32.89 -12.20 -11.20
CA GLY A 405 -33.36 -12.93 -12.38
C GLY A 405 -32.19 -13.46 -13.22
N LEU A 406 -32.54 -14.09 -14.33
CA LEU A 406 -31.61 -14.58 -15.35
C LEU A 406 -31.62 -13.61 -16.54
N PRO A 407 -30.52 -13.49 -17.30
CA PRO A 407 -30.53 -12.83 -18.61
C PRO A 407 -31.50 -13.48 -19.59
N ASP A 408 -32.09 -12.68 -20.49
CA ASP A 408 -33.05 -13.16 -21.51
C ASP A 408 -32.44 -14.19 -22.50
N ASP A 409 -31.10 -14.27 -22.58
CA ASP A 409 -30.34 -15.23 -23.39
C ASP A 409 -29.86 -16.47 -22.60
N HIS A 410 -30.29 -16.63 -21.34
CA HIS A 410 -29.87 -17.76 -20.51
C HIS A 410 -30.51 -19.09 -20.94
N ALA A 411 -29.71 -19.94 -21.60
CA ALA A 411 -30.02 -21.34 -21.84
C ALA A 411 -29.26 -22.26 -20.87
N GLY A 412 -29.94 -23.28 -20.34
CA GLY A 412 -29.34 -24.31 -19.48
C GLY A 412 -29.90 -24.34 -18.05
N PRO A 413 -29.29 -25.14 -17.16
CA PRO A 413 -29.65 -25.20 -15.75
C PRO A 413 -29.07 -24.02 -14.96
N ILE A 414 -29.78 -23.63 -13.91
CA ILE A 414 -29.43 -22.55 -13.00
C ILE A 414 -28.44 -23.07 -11.97
N ARG A 415 -27.25 -22.47 -11.89
CA ARG A 415 -26.26 -22.80 -10.86
C ARG A 415 -26.55 -22.02 -9.58
N VAL A 416 -26.95 -22.75 -8.54
CA VAL A 416 -27.25 -22.24 -7.21
C VAL A 416 -26.11 -22.59 -6.25
N VAL A 417 -25.68 -21.61 -5.48
CA VAL A 417 -24.65 -21.73 -4.44
C VAL A 417 -25.31 -21.50 -3.09
N THR A 418 -25.30 -22.52 -2.25
CA THR A 418 -25.95 -22.54 -0.94
C THR A 418 -24.91 -22.61 0.17
N ILE A 419 -24.84 -21.58 1.00
CA ILE A 419 -24.15 -21.62 2.28
C ILE A 419 -25.14 -22.19 3.29
N GLU A 420 -24.85 -23.36 3.84
CA GLU A 420 -25.83 -24.15 4.61
C GLU A 420 -26.35 -23.37 5.83
N ASN A 421 -27.68 -23.28 5.96
CA ASN A 421 -28.39 -22.52 7.00
C ASN A 421 -28.04 -21.00 7.03
N VAL A 422 -27.60 -20.43 5.89
CA VAL A 422 -27.24 -19.00 5.77
C VAL A 422 -27.84 -18.32 4.54
N ASP A 423 -27.60 -18.80 3.32
CA ASP A 423 -28.07 -18.14 2.08
C ASP A 423 -28.05 -19.12 0.90
N ALA A 424 -28.87 -18.86 -0.12
CA ALA A 424 -28.87 -19.55 -1.40
C ALA A 424 -28.96 -18.52 -2.52
N ASN A 425 -27.93 -18.43 -3.36
CA ASN A 425 -27.84 -17.45 -4.45
C ASN A 425 -27.66 -18.12 -5.82
N MET A 426 -28.22 -17.53 -6.87
CA MET A 426 -27.82 -17.83 -8.25
C MET A 426 -26.41 -17.26 -8.49
N CYS A 427 -25.41 -18.11 -8.70
CA CYS A 427 -24.03 -17.66 -8.95
C CYS A 427 -23.23 -18.61 -9.84
N CYS A 428 -22.49 -18.02 -10.78
CA CYS A 428 -21.61 -18.74 -11.72
C CYS A 428 -20.16 -18.89 -11.22
N GLY A 429 -19.76 -18.24 -10.14
CA GLY A 429 -18.35 -18.16 -9.70
C GLY A 429 -17.77 -19.44 -9.09
N THR A 430 -16.46 -19.41 -8.84
CA THR A 430 -15.78 -20.48 -8.08
C THR A 430 -15.87 -20.20 -6.59
N HIS A 431 -16.24 -21.20 -5.79
CA HIS A 431 -16.45 -21.05 -4.35
C HIS A 431 -15.66 -22.08 -3.55
N VAL A 432 -15.39 -21.77 -2.28
CA VAL A 432 -14.94 -22.77 -1.31
C VAL A 432 -16.05 -23.79 -1.06
N SER A 433 -15.72 -25.02 -0.65
CA SER A 433 -16.69 -26.05 -0.26
C SER A 433 -17.09 -25.99 1.21
N ASN A 434 -16.41 -25.18 2.02
CA ASN A 434 -16.69 -24.98 3.43
C ASN A 434 -16.24 -23.58 3.88
N LEU A 435 -17.02 -22.91 4.74
CA LEU A 435 -16.66 -21.58 5.24
C LEU A 435 -15.32 -21.54 5.99
N SER A 436 -14.82 -22.64 6.54
CA SER A 436 -13.52 -22.62 7.22
C SER A 436 -12.32 -22.38 6.29
N ASP A 437 -12.47 -22.66 4.99
CA ASP A 437 -11.44 -22.31 3.99
C ASP A 437 -11.33 -20.79 3.79
N LEU A 438 -12.29 -19.99 4.27
CA LEU A 438 -12.16 -18.53 4.35
C LEU A 438 -11.18 -18.08 5.43
N GLN A 439 -10.87 -18.93 6.42
CA GLN A 439 -10.00 -18.69 7.58
C GLN A 439 -10.45 -17.56 8.52
N VAL A 440 -10.59 -16.35 7.99
CA VAL A 440 -11.00 -15.11 8.65
C VAL A 440 -11.50 -14.11 7.60
N ILE A 441 -12.51 -13.32 7.95
CA ILE A 441 -12.89 -12.11 7.21
C ILE A 441 -12.54 -10.89 8.05
N LYS A 442 -11.95 -9.87 7.42
CA LYS A 442 -11.78 -8.53 8.01
C LYS A 442 -12.46 -7.50 7.13
N ILE A 443 -13.42 -6.78 7.69
CA ILE A 443 -13.96 -5.55 7.13
C ILE A 443 -12.99 -4.41 7.53
N LEU A 444 -12.47 -3.73 6.52
CA LEU A 444 -11.48 -2.65 6.65
C LEU A 444 -12.12 -1.32 7.03
N GLY A 445 -13.37 -1.09 6.60
CA GLY A 445 -14.10 0.14 6.91
C GLY A 445 -15.24 0.43 5.95
N ILE A 446 -15.73 1.66 6.06
CA ILE A 446 -16.87 2.21 5.35
C ILE A 446 -16.41 3.30 4.38
N GLU A 447 -16.85 3.23 3.13
CA GLU A 447 -16.64 4.25 2.09
C GLU A 447 -17.98 4.73 1.52
N LYS A 448 -18.00 5.91 0.87
CA LYS A 448 -19.21 6.40 0.18
C LYS A 448 -19.40 5.66 -1.15
N GLY A 449 -20.52 4.94 -1.25
CA GLY A 449 -21.01 4.34 -2.50
C GLY A 449 -21.73 5.36 -3.40
N LYS A 450 -22.25 4.90 -4.53
CA LYS A 450 -22.89 5.78 -5.53
C LYS A 450 -24.33 6.10 -5.13
N LYS A 451 -24.78 7.35 -5.33
CA LYS A 451 -26.19 7.78 -5.08
C LYS A 451 -26.69 7.48 -3.65
N ASN A 452 -26.02 8.01 -2.62
CA ASN A 452 -26.38 7.83 -1.19
C ASN A 452 -26.38 6.36 -0.73
N LYS A 453 -25.37 5.61 -1.15
CA LYS A 453 -25.13 4.21 -0.74
C LYS A 453 -23.83 4.08 0.07
N THR A 454 -23.61 2.92 0.65
CA THR A 454 -22.47 2.64 1.52
C THR A 454 -21.65 1.47 0.99
N ASN A 455 -20.35 1.68 0.76
CA ASN A 455 -19.42 0.63 0.38
C ASN A 455 -18.76 0.03 1.64
N LEU A 456 -18.88 -1.28 1.84
CA LEU A 456 -18.07 -2.02 2.80
C LEU A 456 -16.83 -2.58 2.10
N ALA A 457 -15.65 -2.16 2.54
CA ALA A 457 -14.37 -2.69 2.07
C ALA A 457 -13.96 -3.89 2.94
N PHE A 458 -13.63 -5.04 2.34
CA PHE A 458 -13.26 -6.24 3.08
C PHE A 458 -12.12 -7.05 2.44
N LEU A 459 -11.56 -7.96 3.25
CA LEU A 459 -10.59 -8.99 2.89
C LEU A 459 -11.06 -10.32 3.49
N ALA A 460 -10.86 -11.43 2.77
CA ALA A 460 -10.99 -12.80 3.26
C ALA A 460 -9.65 -13.54 3.17
N GLY A 461 -9.45 -14.52 4.06
CA GLY A 461 -8.39 -15.54 3.95
C GLY A 461 -6.97 -14.98 3.87
N ASN A 462 -6.19 -15.44 2.88
CA ASN A 462 -4.77 -15.14 2.80
C ASN A 462 -4.47 -13.64 2.68
N ARG A 463 -5.42 -12.84 2.13
CA ARG A 463 -5.29 -11.37 2.10
C ARG A 463 -5.28 -10.75 3.48
N VAL A 464 -6.03 -11.30 4.44
CA VAL A 464 -6.03 -10.84 5.84
C VAL A 464 -4.67 -11.13 6.49
N LEU A 465 -4.06 -12.28 6.20
CA LEU A 465 -2.72 -12.64 6.69
C LEU A 465 -1.64 -11.71 6.11
N LYS A 466 -1.61 -11.53 4.78
CA LYS A 466 -0.71 -10.59 4.08
C LYS A 466 -0.96 -9.11 4.46
N TRP A 467 -2.15 -8.77 4.96
CA TRP A 467 -2.42 -7.45 5.55
C TRP A 467 -1.89 -7.35 6.99
N MET A 468 -2.16 -8.34 7.83
CA MET A 468 -1.72 -8.39 9.23
C MET A 468 -0.19 -8.35 9.35
N GLU A 469 0.54 -9.07 8.51
CA GLU A 469 2.00 -9.05 8.47
C GLU A 469 2.54 -7.64 8.18
N ARG A 470 1.98 -6.94 7.18
CA ARG A 470 2.38 -5.56 6.83
C ARG A 470 2.04 -4.57 7.94
N SER A 471 0.88 -4.70 8.59
CA SER A 471 0.49 -3.89 9.74
C SER A 471 1.47 -4.07 10.91
N HIS A 472 1.81 -5.32 11.25
CA HIS A 472 2.75 -5.64 12.33
C HIS A 472 4.20 -5.24 12.02
N GLY A 473 4.62 -5.33 10.75
CA GLY A 473 5.90 -4.80 10.29
C GLY A 473 5.99 -3.27 10.43
N THR A 474 4.90 -2.56 10.12
CA THR A 474 4.79 -1.11 10.29
C THR A 474 4.83 -0.72 11.77
N GLU A 475 4.11 -1.43 12.62
CA GLU A 475 4.09 -1.26 14.09
C GLU A 475 5.47 -1.49 14.73
N LYS A 476 6.21 -2.52 14.28
CA LYS A 476 7.61 -2.75 14.69
C LYS A 476 8.53 -1.59 14.27
N ALA A 477 8.35 -1.05 13.06
CA ALA A 477 9.11 0.12 12.61
C ALA A 477 8.80 1.38 13.45
N LEU A 478 7.52 1.62 13.78
CA LEU A 478 7.12 2.70 14.68
C LEU A 478 7.71 2.56 16.08
N THR A 479 7.73 1.33 16.63
CA THR A 479 8.38 1.03 17.92
C THR A 479 9.87 1.41 17.92
N ALA A 480 10.61 1.09 16.85
CA ALA A 480 12.01 1.45 16.70
C ALA A 480 12.26 2.96 16.54
N LEU A 481 11.36 3.66 15.84
CA LEU A 481 11.45 5.11 15.60
C LEU A 481 11.07 5.93 16.84
N LEU A 482 9.96 5.59 17.50
CA LEU A 482 9.40 6.31 18.64
C LEU A 482 10.01 5.91 19.99
N LYS A 483 10.65 4.73 20.06
CA LYS A 483 11.33 4.19 21.27
C LYS A 483 10.40 4.03 22.48
N CYS A 484 9.13 3.70 22.23
CA CYS A 484 8.10 3.43 23.24
C CYS A 484 7.31 2.15 22.89
N GLY A 485 6.41 1.72 23.78
CA GLY A 485 5.53 0.57 23.52
C GLY A 485 4.47 0.87 22.46
N VAL A 486 3.84 -0.18 21.90
CA VAL A 486 2.79 -0.06 20.87
C VAL A 486 1.64 0.83 21.34
N GLU A 487 1.15 0.60 22.56
CA GLU A 487 0.09 1.39 23.20
C GLU A 487 0.46 2.89 23.32
N ASP A 488 1.75 3.20 23.47
CA ASP A 488 2.27 4.56 23.60
C ASP A 488 2.47 5.28 22.27
N HIS A 489 2.41 4.59 21.10
CA HIS A 489 2.76 5.18 19.81
C HIS A 489 1.99 6.48 19.51
N VAL A 490 0.67 6.47 19.75
CA VAL A 490 -0.21 7.64 19.52
C VAL A 490 0.19 8.81 20.43
N GLU A 491 0.56 8.54 21.67
CA GLU A 491 0.92 9.57 22.65
C GLU A 491 2.34 10.10 22.44
N ALA A 492 3.28 9.24 22.01
CA ALA A 492 4.61 9.66 21.55
C ALA A 492 4.53 10.57 20.32
N VAL A 493 3.66 10.26 19.35
CA VAL A 493 3.43 11.12 18.18
C VAL A 493 2.81 12.48 18.57
N LYS A 494 1.82 12.50 19.47
CA LYS A 494 1.26 13.77 20.01
C LYS A 494 2.33 14.62 20.70
N LYS A 495 3.15 14.00 21.56
CA LYS A 495 4.27 14.67 22.26
C LYS A 495 5.29 15.23 21.27
N LEU A 496 5.64 14.48 20.23
CA LEU A 496 6.53 14.94 19.16
C LEU A 496 5.93 16.12 18.38
N GLN A 497 4.64 16.08 18.01
CA GLN A 497 3.96 17.19 17.33
C GLN A 497 3.90 18.45 18.21
N ASN A 498 3.60 18.32 19.49
CA ASN A 498 3.56 19.45 20.43
C ASN A 498 4.97 20.01 20.69
N SER A 499 5.98 19.15 20.80
CA SER A 499 7.39 19.56 20.90
C SER A 499 7.84 20.33 19.66
N THR A 500 7.55 19.85 18.45
CA THR A 500 7.83 20.57 17.20
C THR A 500 7.20 21.97 17.17
N LYS A 501 5.92 22.09 17.53
CA LYS A 501 5.24 23.41 17.61
C LYS A 501 5.88 24.35 18.62
N LEU A 502 6.27 23.84 19.80
CA LEU A 502 6.94 24.64 20.83
C LEU A 502 8.34 25.08 20.37
N LEU A 503 9.11 24.19 19.73
CA LEU A 503 10.42 24.52 19.16
C LEU A 503 10.31 25.56 18.04
N GLN A 504 9.27 25.50 17.20
CA GLN A 504 8.99 26.53 16.20
C GLN A 504 8.67 27.89 16.85
N LYS A 505 7.81 27.95 17.88
CA LYS A 505 7.54 29.19 18.62
C LYS A 505 8.81 29.75 19.28
N ASN A 506 9.60 28.89 19.92
CA ASN A 506 10.84 29.30 20.58
C ASN A 506 11.89 29.79 19.58
N ASN A 507 11.99 29.18 18.40
CA ASN A 507 12.88 29.62 17.33
C ASN A 507 12.52 31.02 16.82
N LEU A 508 11.23 31.30 16.58
CA LEU A 508 10.76 32.64 16.23
C LEU A 508 11.06 33.67 17.33
N ASN A 509 10.87 33.33 18.61
CA ASN A 509 11.23 34.22 19.71
C ASN A 509 12.75 34.51 19.75
N LEU A 510 13.59 33.49 19.64
CA LEU A 510 15.05 33.67 19.60
C LEU A 510 15.52 34.47 18.37
N LEU A 511 14.78 34.43 17.25
CA LEU A 511 15.02 35.30 16.10
C LEU A 511 14.65 36.76 16.41
N ARG A 512 13.55 37.04 17.13
CA ARG A 512 13.20 38.40 17.60
C ARG A 512 14.27 38.96 18.55
N ASP A 513 14.68 38.18 19.55
CA ASP A 513 15.71 38.57 20.51
C ASP A 513 17.05 38.86 19.80
N LEU A 514 17.43 37.99 18.85
CA LEU A 514 18.61 38.17 18.00
C LEU A 514 18.49 39.41 17.10
N ALA A 515 17.31 39.71 16.57
CA ALA A 515 17.09 40.89 15.72
C ALA A 515 17.38 42.19 16.50
N VAL A 516 16.87 42.32 17.74
CA VAL A 516 17.17 43.46 18.62
C VAL A 516 18.67 43.55 18.91
N HIS A 517 19.32 42.44 19.28
CA HIS A 517 20.76 42.42 19.56
C HIS A 517 21.62 42.78 18.34
N VAL A 518 21.26 42.30 17.13
CA VAL A 518 21.95 42.64 15.88
C VAL A 518 21.75 44.12 15.54
N ALA A 519 20.55 44.66 15.70
CA ALA A 519 20.28 46.08 15.49
C ALA A 519 21.10 46.98 16.43
N HIS A 520 21.14 46.66 17.73
CA HIS A 520 21.98 47.35 18.70
C HIS A 520 23.47 47.26 18.34
N SER A 521 23.94 46.09 17.89
CA SER A 521 25.34 45.89 17.49
C SER A 521 25.72 46.67 16.24
N LEU A 522 24.81 46.79 15.27
CA LEU A 522 25.00 47.60 14.06
C LEU A 522 25.04 49.09 14.42
N ARG A 523 24.02 49.57 15.17
CA ARG A 523 23.89 50.97 15.63
C ARG A 523 25.10 51.47 16.41
N ASN A 524 25.75 50.61 17.19
CA ASN A 524 26.94 50.95 17.97
C ASN A 524 28.26 50.89 17.19
N SER A 525 28.24 50.56 15.88
CA SER A 525 29.43 50.46 15.02
C SER A 525 29.15 51.11 13.65
N PRO A 526 29.05 52.45 13.57
CA PRO A 526 28.42 53.17 12.44
C PRO A 526 29.23 53.27 11.13
N ASP A 527 30.33 52.53 10.97
CA ASP A 527 31.13 52.52 9.74
C ASP A 527 30.52 51.57 8.69
N TRP A 528 29.43 52.02 8.05
CA TRP A 528 28.63 51.22 7.12
C TRP A 528 28.85 51.55 5.63
N GLY A 529 29.63 52.58 5.29
CA GLY A 529 29.73 53.08 3.92
C GLY A 529 28.38 53.52 3.33
N GLY A 530 27.52 54.12 4.17
CA GLY A 530 26.20 54.65 3.79
C GLY A 530 25.03 53.65 3.76
N VAL A 531 25.27 52.36 3.50
CA VAL A 531 24.21 51.33 3.39
C VAL A 531 24.40 50.22 4.42
N VAL A 532 23.47 50.09 5.36
CA VAL A 532 23.42 48.95 6.29
C VAL A 532 22.90 47.72 5.54
N THR A 533 23.76 46.75 5.25
CA THR A 533 23.36 45.50 4.62
C THR A 533 23.40 44.32 5.59
N LEU A 534 22.41 43.44 5.51
CA LEU A 534 22.37 42.21 6.31
C LEU A 534 21.70 41.06 5.55
N HIS A 535 22.21 39.86 5.77
CA HIS A 535 21.54 38.62 5.38
C HIS A 535 21.39 37.69 6.58
N ARG A 536 20.22 37.05 6.72
CA ARG A 536 20.03 35.95 7.67
C ARG A 536 19.19 34.83 7.09
N LYS A 537 19.80 33.68 6.83
CA LYS A 537 19.13 32.54 6.20
C LYS A 537 17.93 32.01 7.00
N GLU A 538 18.05 32.01 8.33
CA GLU A 538 17.00 31.54 9.25
C GLU A 538 15.97 32.63 9.60
N GLY A 539 16.17 33.87 9.16
CA GLY A 539 15.26 34.98 9.47
C GLY A 539 13.96 34.92 8.69
N ASP A 540 12.98 35.69 9.14
CA ASP A 540 11.69 35.88 8.48
C ASP A 540 11.41 37.37 8.21
N SER A 541 10.16 37.72 7.89
CA SER A 541 9.78 39.13 7.70
C SER A 541 9.90 39.92 9.00
N GLU A 542 9.57 39.32 10.15
CA GLU A 542 9.55 40.01 11.43
C GLU A 542 10.98 40.34 11.90
N PHE A 543 11.92 39.39 11.73
CA PHE A 543 13.35 39.61 11.94
C PHE A 543 13.88 40.85 11.22
N MET A 544 13.58 41.00 9.92
CA MET A 544 13.98 42.18 9.15
C MET A 544 13.26 43.45 9.63
N ASN A 545 11.97 43.36 9.94
CA ASN A 545 11.18 44.51 10.37
C ASN A 545 11.62 45.07 11.73
N ILE A 546 12.00 44.21 12.68
CA ILE A 546 12.59 44.60 13.97
C ILE A 546 13.90 45.36 13.75
N ILE A 547 14.83 44.83 12.95
CA ILE A 547 16.13 45.48 12.70
C ILE A 547 15.96 46.87 12.07
N ALA A 548 15.07 47.00 11.08
CA ALA A 548 14.77 48.29 10.46
C ALA A 548 14.04 49.29 11.38
N ASN A 549 13.43 48.83 12.48
CA ASN A 549 12.81 49.70 13.49
C ASN A 549 13.83 50.16 14.54
N GLU A 550 14.65 49.24 15.07
CA GLU A 550 15.59 49.49 16.17
C GLU A 550 16.83 50.32 15.76
N ILE A 551 17.24 50.24 14.50
CA ILE A 551 18.28 51.12 13.93
C ILE A 551 17.69 52.51 13.62
N GLY A 552 16.43 52.56 13.17
CA GLY A 552 15.83 53.73 12.53
C GLY A 552 16.21 53.84 11.05
N SER A 553 15.30 54.36 10.22
CA SER A 553 15.46 54.39 8.75
C SER A 553 15.09 55.74 8.14
N GLU A 554 15.24 56.84 8.89
CA GLU A 554 14.87 58.19 8.40
C GLU A 554 16.03 58.85 7.64
N GLU A 555 17.28 58.59 8.05
CA GLU A 555 18.51 59.18 7.49
C GLU A 555 19.50 58.13 6.91
N THR A 556 19.12 56.86 6.86
CA THR A 556 20.03 55.77 6.44
C THR A 556 19.30 54.71 5.62
N LEU A 557 19.93 54.21 4.56
CA LEU A 557 19.43 53.09 3.76
C LEU A 557 19.82 51.75 4.40
N LEU A 558 18.83 50.90 4.64
CA LEU A 558 18.99 49.53 5.12
C LEU A 558 18.49 48.54 4.08
N PHE A 559 19.33 47.58 3.69
CA PHE A 559 18.97 46.47 2.80
C PHE A 559 19.14 45.13 3.52
N LEU A 560 18.02 44.59 3.98
CA LEU A 560 17.93 43.40 4.80
C LEU A 560 17.34 42.26 3.95
N THR A 561 17.89 41.05 4.09
CA THR A 561 17.46 39.87 3.32
C THR A 561 17.43 38.59 4.15
N VAL A 562 16.49 37.70 3.87
CA VAL A 562 16.34 36.40 4.55
C VAL A 562 15.90 35.30 3.57
N GLY A 563 16.06 34.02 3.95
CA GLY A 563 15.83 32.87 3.06
C GLY A 563 17.13 32.31 2.50
N ASP A 564 17.07 31.54 1.40
CA ASP A 564 18.28 30.89 0.89
C ASP A 564 19.30 31.89 0.32
N GLU A 565 20.60 31.58 0.42
CA GLU A 565 21.66 32.48 -0.05
C GLU A 565 21.66 32.70 -1.57
N LYS A 566 21.17 31.74 -2.34
CA LYS A 566 21.19 31.74 -3.81
C LYS A 566 19.80 31.58 -4.41
N GLY A 567 18.93 30.80 -3.77
CA GLY A 567 17.55 30.58 -4.17
C GLY A 567 16.59 31.71 -3.75
N ALA A 568 15.34 31.35 -3.49
CA ALA A 568 14.29 32.30 -3.13
C ALA A 568 14.36 32.75 -1.66
N GLY A 569 13.85 33.97 -1.41
CA GLY A 569 13.84 34.58 -0.09
C GLY A 569 12.97 35.83 0.01
N LEU A 570 13.06 36.55 1.13
CA LEU A 570 12.40 37.85 1.34
C LEU A 570 13.44 38.95 1.46
N PHE A 571 13.10 40.16 1.03
CA PHE A 571 13.93 41.35 1.20
C PHE A 571 13.13 42.54 1.72
N LEU A 572 13.81 43.42 2.45
CA LEU A 572 13.35 44.72 2.92
C LEU A 572 14.40 45.78 2.59
N LEU A 573 14.04 46.76 1.79
CA LEU A 573 14.75 48.04 1.68
C LEU A 573 14.01 49.07 2.55
N ALA A 574 14.70 49.69 3.51
CA ALA A 574 14.17 50.77 4.34
C ALA A 574 15.07 52.01 4.26
N GLY A 575 14.54 53.21 4.45
CA GLY A 575 15.29 54.46 4.33
C GLY A 575 14.42 55.68 3.98
N PRO A 576 15.05 56.80 3.57
CA PRO A 576 14.36 57.99 3.07
C PRO A 576 13.34 57.65 1.97
N ALA A 577 12.15 58.24 2.04
CA ALA A 577 11.01 57.84 1.22
C ALA A 577 11.31 57.89 -0.30
N GLU A 578 11.88 58.99 -0.78
CA GLU A 578 12.18 59.23 -2.20
C GLU A 578 13.22 58.24 -2.74
N ALA A 579 14.26 57.96 -1.95
CA ALA A 579 15.28 56.97 -2.27
C ALA A 579 14.67 55.55 -2.32
N VAL A 580 13.84 55.17 -1.35
CA VAL A 580 13.22 53.83 -1.29
C VAL A 580 12.18 53.62 -2.39
N GLU A 581 11.42 54.64 -2.76
CA GLU A 581 10.47 54.57 -3.89
C GLU A 581 11.19 54.46 -5.25
N THR A 582 12.36 55.10 -5.38
CA THR A 582 13.22 55.03 -6.58
C THR A 582 14.00 53.71 -6.69
N LEU A 583 14.56 53.22 -5.58
CA LEU A 583 15.49 52.08 -5.56
C LEU A 583 14.80 50.75 -5.30
N GLY A 584 13.69 50.71 -4.56
CA GLY A 584 12.95 49.49 -4.22
C GLY A 584 12.54 48.64 -5.43
N PRO A 585 11.95 49.23 -6.50
CA PRO A 585 11.65 48.52 -7.74
C PRO A 585 12.90 47.97 -8.45
N ARG A 586 14.01 48.71 -8.44
CA ARG A 586 15.28 48.31 -9.08
C ARG A 586 15.95 47.16 -8.32
N VAL A 587 15.91 47.19 -6.99
CA VAL A 587 16.35 46.08 -6.12
C VAL A 587 15.47 44.85 -6.34
N ALA A 588 14.16 45.02 -6.54
CA ALA A 588 13.27 43.91 -6.89
C ALA A 588 13.64 43.27 -8.24
N GLU A 589 13.97 44.07 -9.25
CA GLU A 589 14.40 43.61 -10.58
C GLU A 589 15.69 42.78 -10.53
N VAL A 590 16.74 43.30 -9.87
CA VAL A 590 18.05 42.62 -9.69
C VAL A 590 17.92 41.28 -8.93
N LEU A 591 16.95 41.15 -8.03
CA LEU A 591 16.67 39.93 -7.26
C LEU A 591 15.68 38.97 -7.97
N GLU A 592 15.34 39.25 -9.24
CA GLU A 592 14.32 38.56 -10.05
C GLU A 592 13.00 38.38 -9.26
N GLY A 593 12.61 39.43 -8.53
CA GLY A 593 11.60 39.42 -7.49
C GLY A 593 10.43 40.37 -7.73
N LYS A 594 9.51 40.40 -6.76
CA LYS A 594 8.37 41.34 -6.71
C LYS A 594 8.12 41.80 -5.30
N GLY A 595 7.82 43.10 -5.13
CA GLY A 595 7.54 43.72 -3.85
C GLY A 595 6.65 44.95 -3.98
N ALA A 596 6.37 45.60 -2.85
CA ALA A 596 5.59 46.82 -2.76
C ALA A 596 6.21 47.80 -1.75
N GLY A 597 6.11 49.09 -2.04
CA GLY A 597 6.60 50.18 -1.21
C GLY A 597 5.49 50.95 -0.50
N LYS A 598 5.76 51.41 0.73
CA LYS A 598 4.91 52.35 1.49
C LYS A 598 5.71 52.96 2.65
N LYS A 599 5.69 54.29 2.80
CA LYS A 599 6.31 55.04 3.92
C LYS A 599 7.78 54.65 4.18
N GLY A 600 8.68 54.88 3.22
CA GLY A 600 10.13 54.63 3.41
C GLY A 600 10.53 53.16 3.59
N ARG A 601 9.64 52.21 3.26
CA ARG A 601 9.93 50.76 3.29
C ARG A 601 9.41 50.12 2.01
N PHE A 602 10.21 49.25 1.40
CA PHE A 602 9.85 48.40 0.26
C PHE A 602 10.15 46.94 0.59
N GLN A 603 9.14 46.09 0.55
CA GLN A 603 9.25 44.66 0.92
C GLN A 603 8.83 43.76 -0.23
N GLY A 604 9.56 42.67 -0.45
CA GLY A 604 9.29 41.77 -1.56
C GLY A 604 9.81 40.34 -1.37
N LYS A 605 9.43 39.49 -2.32
CA LYS A 605 9.95 38.14 -2.48
C LYS A 605 10.96 38.14 -3.64
N ALA A 606 12.18 37.71 -3.37
CA ALA A 606 13.19 37.43 -4.36
C ALA A 606 13.04 35.98 -4.84
N THR A 607 13.27 35.72 -6.13
CA THR A 607 13.46 34.33 -6.60
C THR A 607 14.94 33.92 -6.59
N LYS A 608 15.85 34.90 -6.59
CA LYS A 608 17.29 34.70 -6.81
C LYS A 608 18.13 35.60 -5.90
N MET A 609 18.39 35.13 -4.69
CA MET A 609 19.22 35.83 -3.70
C MET A 609 20.72 35.90 -4.05
N SER A 610 21.18 35.32 -5.16
CA SER A 610 22.53 35.57 -5.65
C SER A 610 22.75 37.02 -6.12
N GLY A 611 21.68 37.74 -6.49
CA GLY A 611 21.75 39.16 -6.91
C GLY A 611 22.02 40.16 -5.79
N ARG A 612 22.10 39.72 -4.52
CA ARG A 612 22.25 40.63 -3.35
C ARG A 612 23.48 41.54 -3.42
N ALA A 613 24.60 41.07 -3.96
CA ALA A 613 25.82 41.88 -4.08
C ALA A 613 25.67 43.01 -5.14
N GLU A 614 24.97 42.72 -6.24
CA GLU A 614 24.64 43.69 -7.29
C GLU A 614 23.61 44.71 -6.79
N ALA A 615 22.60 44.25 -6.04
CA ALA A 615 21.64 45.12 -5.37
C ALA A 615 22.32 46.03 -4.31
N GLN A 616 23.30 45.52 -3.56
CA GLN A 616 24.09 46.32 -2.63
C GLN A 616 24.91 47.40 -3.35
N ALA A 617 25.62 47.04 -4.43
CA ALA A 617 26.39 48.01 -5.21
C ALA A 617 25.48 49.13 -5.77
N LEU A 618 24.31 48.78 -6.31
CA LEU A 618 23.31 49.73 -6.81
C LEU A 618 22.81 50.74 -5.75
N LEU A 619 22.81 50.35 -4.47
CA LEU A 619 22.45 51.24 -3.36
C LEU A 619 23.64 52.11 -2.93
N GLN A 620 24.87 51.59 -2.98
CA GLN A 620 26.09 52.33 -2.63
C GLN A 620 26.41 53.40 -3.70
N ASP A 621 26.27 53.07 -4.98
CA ASP A 621 26.42 54.02 -6.10
C ASP A 621 25.49 55.23 -5.93
N TYR A 622 24.22 55.00 -5.55
CA TYR A 622 23.23 56.06 -5.34
C TYR A 622 23.67 57.06 -4.26
N ILE A 623 24.10 56.57 -3.09
CA ILE A 623 24.61 57.45 -2.01
C ILE A 623 25.85 58.21 -2.48
N SER A 624 26.80 57.53 -3.13
CA SER A 624 28.04 58.17 -3.61
C SER A 624 27.79 59.24 -4.67
N THR A 625 26.67 59.15 -5.39
CA THR A 625 26.25 60.17 -6.37
C THR A 625 25.64 61.38 -5.67
N GLN A 626 24.73 61.18 -4.70
CA GLN A 626 24.12 62.31 -3.98
C GLN A 626 25.14 63.08 -3.14
N SER A 627 26.08 62.40 -2.47
CA SER A 627 27.21 63.03 -1.75
C SER A 627 28.27 63.68 -2.67
N ALA A 628 28.00 63.79 -3.97
CA ALA A 628 28.79 64.56 -4.94
C ALA A 628 27.96 65.66 -5.66
N GLU A 629 26.65 65.77 -5.35
CA GLU A 629 25.76 66.83 -5.81
C GLU A 629 25.41 67.85 -4.71
N GLU A 630 25.71 67.52 -3.44
CA GLU A 630 25.73 68.43 -2.26
C GLU A 630 27.10 69.12 -2.04
#